data_AF-A0A1I3EWI4-F1
#
_entry.id   AF-A0A1I3EWI4-F1
#
_cell.length_a   1.000
_cell.length_b   1.000
_cell.length_c   1.000
_cell.angle_alpha   90.00
_cell.angle_beta   90.00
_cell.angle_gamma   90.00
#
_symmetry.space_group_name_H-M   'P 1'
#
loop_
_entity.id
_entity.type
_entity.pdbx_description
1 polymer ?
#
loop_
_entity_poly.entity_id
_entity_poly.type
_entity_poly.pdbx_seq_one_letter_code
_entity_poly.pdbx_strand_id
1 'polypeptide(L)'
;MPSFYDYFKENMEGLGLPAPASLFGSVQAAVANASIILSQIDKFGKTVTIGELIGAGTRLEGLGIIAACSAAFYVGAVIGSIAVATGRSFAGETSLSDVLRISRRYNLSRPWLLGDLRR
;
A
#
# COMPACT_ATOMS: atom_id res chain seq x y z
N MET A 1 -14.90 -14.49 6.96
CA MET A 1 -13.62 -14.32 6.26
C MET A 1 -13.37 -12.82 6.11
N PRO A 2 -12.18 -12.32 6.46
CA PRO A 2 -11.82 -10.92 6.26
C PRO A 2 -11.82 -10.60 4.76
N SER A 3 -12.49 -9.52 4.40
CA SER A 3 -12.53 -8.98 3.04
C SER A 3 -11.24 -8.22 2.70
N PHE A 4 -11.05 -7.89 1.43
CA PHE A 4 -9.99 -6.97 1.00
C PHE A 4 -9.95 -5.69 1.83
N TYR A 5 -11.11 -5.10 2.09
CA TYR A 5 -11.19 -3.86 2.84
C TYR A 5 -10.75 -4.03 4.30
N ASP A 6 -11.00 -5.18 4.92
CA ASP A 6 -10.56 -5.45 6.29
C ASP A 6 -9.03 -5.44 6.40
N TYR A 7 -8.34 -6.10 5.46
CA TYR A 7 -6.87 -6.08 5.41
C TYR A 7 -6.29 -4.73 5.01
N PHE A 8 -6.97 -4.00 4.12
CA PHE A 8 -6.57 -2.65 3.74
C PHE A 8 -6.68 -1.68 4.92
N LYS A 9 -7.81 -1.75 5.65
CA LYS A 9 -8.08 -0.93 6.82
C LYS A 9 -7.11 -1.25 7.96
N GLU A 10 -6.86 -2.52 8.24
CA GLU A 10 -5.87 -2.96 9.25
C GLU A 10 -4.49 -2.35 8.99
N ASN A 11 -4.03 -2.36 7.72
CA ASN A 11 -2.73 -1.80 7.35
C ASN A 11 -2.70 -0.27 7.52
N MET A 12 -3.73 0.42 7.03
CA MET A 12 -3.85 1.87 7.14
C MET A 12 -4.00 2.36 8.59
N GLU A 13 -4.77 1.66 9.42
CA GLU A 13 -4.90 1.93 10.86
C GLU A 13 -3.57 1.71 11.60
N GLY A 14 -2.80 0.68 11.21
CA GLY A 14 -1.44 0.45 11.72
C GLY A 14 -0.48 1.60 11.41
N LEU A 15 -0.75 2.38 10.35
CA LEU A 15 -0.01 3.59 9.98
C LEU A 15 -0.64 4.88 10.56
N GLY A 16 -1.75 4.77 11.30
CA GLY A 16 -2.49 5.93 11.82
C GLY A 16 -3.20 6.76 10.74
N LEU A 17 -3.48 6.15 9.59
CA LEU A 17 -4.04 6.84 8.43
C LEU A 17 -5.53 6.51 8.22
N PRO A 18 -6.36 7.51 7.84
CA PRO A 18 -7.77 7.27 7.60
C PRO A 18 -8.00 6.45 6.32
N ALA A 19 -8.88 5.45 6.38
CA ALA A 19 -9.22 4.56 5.28
C ALA A 19 -10.74 4.42 5.10
N PRO A 20 -11.44 5.42 4.52
CA PRO A 20 -12.89 5.37 4.34
C PRO A 20 -13.33 4.27 3.36
N ALA A 21 -14.31 3.46 3.78
CA ALA A 21 -14.86 2.36 2.98
C ALA A 21 -15.46 2.81 1.64
N SER A 22 -15.97 4.04 1.57
CA SER A 22 -16.52 4.64 0.35
C SER A 22 -15.47 4.82 -0.75
N LEU A 23 -14.19 4.97 -0.40
CA LEU A 23 -13.10 5.18 -1.35
C LEU A 23 -12.26 3.92 -1.58
N PHE A 24 -12.15 3.05 -0.57
CA PHE A 24 -11.22 1.91 -0.57
C PHE A 24 -11.90 0.55 -0.34
N GLY A 25 -13.22 0.48 -0.40
CA GLY A 25 -13.98 -0.74 -0.09
C GLY A 25 -13.76 -1.93 -1.03
N SER A 26 -13.17 -1.71 -2.20
CA SER A 26 -12.78 -2.76 -3.14
C SER A 26 -11.43 -2.46 -3.77
N VAL A 27 -10.78 -3.49 -4.32
CA VAL A 27 -9.50 -3.35 -5.04
C VAL A 27 -9.64 -2.33 -6.18
N GLN A 28 -10.73 -2.41 -6.94
CA GLN A 28 -11.00 -1.55 -8.08
C GLN A 28 -11.17 -0.09 -7.64
N ALA A 29 -11.98 0.16 -6.60
CA ALA A 29 -12.16 1.50 -6.06
C ALA A 29 -10.87 2.06 -5.48
N ALA A 30 -10.11 1.24 -4.75
CA ALA A 30 -8.86 1.65 -4.13
C ALA A 30 -7.79 2.02 -5.18
N VAL A 31 -7.62 1.20 -6.22
CA VAL A 31 -6.68 1.48 -7.33
C VAL A 31 -7.11 2.71 -8.13
N ALA A 32 -8.41 2.85 -8.43
CA ALA A 32 -8.92 4.01 -9.15
C ALA A 32 -8.67 5.30 -8.36
N ASN A 33 -8.99 5.32 -7.06
CA ASN A 33 -8.77 6.48 -6.20
C ASN A 33 -7.28 6.77 -6.00
N ALA A 34 -6.44 5.75 -5.79
CA ALA A 34 -4.98 5.94 -5.72
C ALA A 34 -4.42 6.57 -7.01
N SER A 35 -4.89 6.15 -8.18
CA SER A 35 -4.49 6.71 -9.47
C SER A 35 -4.92 8.17 -9.64
N ILE A 36 -6.12 8.53 -9.15
CA ILE A 36 -6.61 9.91 -9.15
C ILE A 36 -5.74 10.79 -8.25
N ILE A 37 -5.44 10.34 -7.02
CA ILE A 37 -4.62 11.12 -6.09
C ILE A 37 -3.19 11.27 -6.66
N LEU A 38 -2.63 10.20 -7.25
CA LEU A 38 -1.32 10.26 -7.90
C LEU A 38 -1.31 11.24 -9.09
N SER A 39 -2.35 11.24 -9.93
CA SER A 39 -2.48 12.19 -11.04
C SER A 39 -2.61 13.63 -10.54
N GLN A 40 -3.26 13.85 -9.40
CA GLN A 40 -3.32 15.16 -8.77
C GLN A 40 -1.94 15.58 -8.24
N ILE A 41 -1.19 14.68 -7.59
CA ILE A 41 0.19 14.94 -7.17
C ILE A 41 1.09 15.24 -8.38
N ASP A 42 0.95 14.52 -9.49
CA ASP A 42 1.74 14.80 -10.70
C ASP A 42 1.40 16.15 -11.35
N LYS A 43 0.16 16.62 -11.19
CA LYS A 43 -0.29 17.92 -11.72
C LYS A 43 0.10 19.09 -10.82
N PHE A 44 0.03 18.92 -9.50
CA PHE A 44 0.22 19.99 -8.52
C PHE A 44 1.56 19.94 -7.78
N GLY A 45 2.24 18.79 -7.75
CA GLY A 45 3.53 18.57 -7.08
C GLY A 45 4.74 19.02 -7.89
N LYS A 46 4.57 19.32 -9.18
CA LYS A 46 5.65 19.83 -10.05
C LYS A 46 5.96 21.30 -9.85
N THR A 47 5.14 22.04 -9.11
CA THR A 47 5.26 23.49 -9.02
C THR A 47 6.29 23.96 -8.01
N VAL A 48 6.97 23.04 -7.31
CA VAL A 48 7.92 23.40 -6.26
C VAL A 48 9.10 22.44 -6.29
N THR A 49 10.20 22.85 -6.93
CA THR A 49 11.46 22.09 -6.84
C THR A 49 12.11 22.31 -5.46
N ILE A 50 12.76 21.28 -4.91
CA ILE A 50 13.52 21.39 -3.65
C ILE A 50 14.53 22.56 -3.70
N GLY A 51 15.04 22.89 -4.89
CA GLY A 51 15.92 24.04 -5.12
C GLY A 51 15.25 25.41 -4.98
N GLU A 52 13.97 25.54 -5.36
CA GLU A 52 13.20 26.79 -5.18
C GLU A 52 12.78 26.99 -3.71
N LEU A 53 12.49 25.90 -2.99
CA LEU A 53 12.12 25.90 -1.56
C LEU A 53 13.22 26.33 -0.60
N ILE A 54 14.47 25.98 -0.91
CA ILE A 54 15.62 26.37 -0.10
C ILE A 54 15.93 27.87 -0.30
N GLY A 55 15.62 28.41 -1.48
CA GLY A 55 15.88 29.81 -1.85
C GLY A 55 14.78 30.80 -1.44
N ALA A 56 13.51 30.40 -1.47
CA ALA A 56 12.34 31.23 -1.16
C ALA A 56 11.78 30.88 0.25
N GLY A 57 12.57 31.18 1.28
CA GLY A 57 12.17 30.93 2.67
C GLY A 57 11.06 31.88 3.13
N THR A 58 9.78 31.59 2.84
CA THR A 58 8.65 32.18 3.54
C THR A 58 7.78 31.09 4.20
N ARG A 59 7.20 31.39 5.36
CA ARG A 59 6.46 30.44 6.22
C ARG A 59 5.32 29.68 5.52
N LEU A 60 4.82 30.21 4.39
CA LEU A 60 3.81 29.58 3.54
C LEU A 60 4.37 28.46 2.67
N GLU A 61 5.61 28.60 2.20
CA GLU A 61 6.25 27.63 1.31
C GLU A 61 6.66 26.36 2.08
N GLY A 62 7.12 26.51 3.32
CA GLY A 62 7.37 25.39 4.23
C GLY A 62 6.11 24.58 4.56
N LEU A 63 4.95 25.23 4.71
CA LEU A 63 3.66 24.54 4.83
C LEU A 63 3.32 23.76 3.56
N GLY A 64 3.66 24.30 2.39
CA GLY A 64 3.56 23.61 1.10
C GLY A 64 4.40 22.33 1.04
N ILE A 65 5.64 22.37 1.55
CA ILE A 65 6.51 21.17 1.64
C ILE A 65 5.86 20.10 2.51
N ILE A 66 5.44 20.48 3.72
CA ILE A 66 4.85 19.53 4.68
C ILE A 66 3.56 18.94 4.09
N ALA A 67 2.74 19.76 3.44
CA ALA A 67 1.55 19.31 2.73
C ALA A 67 1.89 18.33 1.60
N ALA A 68 2.85 18.65 0.74
CA ALA A 68 3.28 17.79 -0.37
C ALA A 68 3.89 16.47 0.11
N CYS A 69 4.78 16.51 1.11
CA CYS A 69 5.36 15.32 1.73
C CYS A 69 4.29 14.47 2.40
N SER A 70 3.33 15.07 3.10
CA SER A 70 2.23 14.34 3.75
C SER A 70 1.29 13.69 2.72
N ALA A 71 1.02 14.37 1.60
CA ALA A 71 0.22 13.82 0.51
C ALA A 71 0.94 12.67 -0.20
N ALA A 72 2.23 12.81 -0.48
CA ALA A 72 3.05 11.74 -1.06
C ALA A 72 3.15 10.54 -0.12
N PHE A 73 3.33 10.78 1.18
CA PHE A 73 3.32 9.74 2.21
C PHE A 73 1.99 8.99 2.24
N TYR A 74 0.87 9.72 2.25
CA TYR A 74 -0.46 9.12 2.25
C TYR A 74 -0.71 8.27 0.99
N VAL A 75 -0.35 8.76 -0.19
CA VAL A 75 -0.51 7.99 -1.44
C VAL A 75 0.38 6.74 -1.45
N GLY A 76 1.62 6.86 -0.98
CA GLY A 76 2.51 5.71 -0.83
C GLY A 76 1.92 4.65 0.11
N ALA A 77 1.37 5.08 1.25
CA ALA A 77 0.71 4.19 2.21
C ALA A 77 -0.53 3.50 1.62
N VAL A 78 -1.35 4.22 0.84
CA VAL A 78 -2.51 3.64 0.14
C VAL A 78 -2.06 2.57 -0.86
N ILE A 79 -1.04 2.84 -1.67
CA ILE A 79 -0.52 1.88 -2.66
C ILE A 79 0.04 0.64 -1.97
N GLY A 80 0.85 0.81 -0.93
CA GLY A 80 1.40 -0.30 -0.15
C GLY A 80 0.30 -1.14 0.52
N SER A 81 -0.71 -0.48 1.09
CA SER A 81 -1.86 -1.14 1.72
C SER A 81 -2.71 -1.92 0.70
N ILE A 82 -2.88 -1.40 -0.52
CA ILE A 82 -3.53 -2.14 -1.61
C ILE A 82 -2.74 -3.41 -1.93
N ALA A 83 -1.41 -3.34 -2.02
CA ALA A 83 -0.58 -4.50 -2.32
C ALA A 83 -0.68 -5.58 -1.22
N VAL A 84 -0.59 -5.18 0.05
CA VAL A 84 -0.73 -6.10 1.19
C VAL A 84 -2.12 -6.71 1.24
N ALA A 85 -3.16 -5.89 1.13
CA ALA A 85 -4.55 -6.36 1.18
C ALA A 85 -4.89 -7.30 0.01
N THR A 86 -4.46 -6.95 -1.21
CA THR A 86 -4.61 -7.80 -2.39
C THR A 86 -3.89 -9.13 -2.20
N GLY A 87 -2.64 -9.13 -1.71
CA GLY A 87 -1.89 -10.34 -1.42
C GLY A 87 -2.59 -11.24 -0.40
N ARG A 88 -3.07 -10.68 0.71
CA ARG A 88 -3.77 -11.44 1.77
C ARG A 88 -5.15 -11.94 1.32
N SER A 89 -5.87 -11.19 0.48
CA SER A 89 -7.17 -11.57 -0.06
C SER A 89 -7.10 -12.64 -1.15
N PHE A 90 -6.13 -12.56 -2.07
CA PHE A 90 -5.94 -13.57 -3.12
C PHE A 90 -5.25 -14.84 -2.62
N ALA A 91 -4.33 -14.72 -1.66
CA ALA A 91 -3.74 -15.89 -1.00
C ALA A 91 -4.74 -16.61 -0.08
N GLY A 92 -5.94 -16.06 0.15
CA GLY A 92 -7.07 -16.77 0.75
C GLY A 92 -6.72 -17.48 2.05
N GLU A 93 -6.09 -16.78 3.00
CA GLU A 93 -5.64 -17.34 4.30
C GLU A 93 -4.70 -18.54 4.19
N THR A 94 -4.17 -18.91 3.01
CA THR A 94 -3.13 -19.93 2.92
C THR A 94 -1.83 -19.37 3.49
N SER A 95 -1.71 -19.52 4.80
CA SER A 95 -0.43 -19.46 5.47
C SER A 95 0.55 -20.39 4.74
N LEU A 96 1.83 -20.02 4.72
CA LEU A 96 2.90 -20.87 4.20
C LEU A 96 2.83 -22.30 4.78
N SER A 97 2.35 -22.42 6.04
CA SER A 97 2.08 -23.70 6.68
C SER A 97 0.97 -24.52 6.02
N ASP A 98 -0.09 -23.87 5.54
CA ASP A 98 -1.17 -24.55 4.81
C ASP A 98 -0.74 -24.94 3.40
N VAL A 99 0.04 -24.10 2.72
CA VAL A 99 0.65 -24.46 1.44
C VAL A 99 1.54 -25.69 1.61
N LEU A 100 2.40 -25.71 2.63
CA LEU A 100 3.26 -26.86 2.94
C LEU A 100 2.47 -28.11 3.32
N ARG A 101 1.40 -27.95 4.10
CA ARG A 101 0.50 -29.04 4.49
C ARG A 101 -0.22 -29.64 3.29
N ILE A 102 -0.70 -28.82 2.37
CA ILE A 102 -1.32 -29.23 1.11
C ILE A 102 -0.29 -29.91 0.21
N SER A 103 0.90 -29.32 0.03
CA SER A 103 1.98 -29.92 -0.75
C SER A 103 2.39 -31.30 -0.22
N ARG A 104 2.46 -31.47 1.11
CA ARG A 104 2.73 -32.77 1.73
C ARG A 104 1.59 -33.77 1.52
N ARG A 105 0.33 -33.32 1.61
CA ARG A 105 -0.87 -34.16 1.40
C ARG A 105 -0.99 -34.66 -0.03
N TYR A 106 -0.63 -33.84 -1.02
CA TYR A 106 -0.70 -34.19 -2.45
C TYR A 106 0.64 -34.66 -3.04
N ASN A 107 1.65 -34.92 -2.19
CA ASN A 107 2.99 -35.37 -2.60
C ASN A 107 3.68 -34.43 -3.61
N LEU A 108 3.39 -33.14 -3.52
CA LEU A 108 3.96 -32.06 -4.34
C LEU A 108 5.23 -31.48 -3.70
N SER A 109 5.81 -32.14 -2.69
CA SER A 109 7.05 -31.71 -2.05
C SER A 109 8.21 -31.81 -3.04
N ARG A 110 8.59 -30.67 -3.61
CA ARG A 110 9.76 -30.55 -4.50
C ARG A 110 11.01 -30.23 -3.68
N PRO A 111 12.20 -30.72 -4.06
CA PRO A 111 13.45 -30.45 -3.34
C PRO A 111 13.79 -28.95 -3.20
N TRP A 112 13.45 -28.14 -4.21
CA TRP A 112 13.69 -26.69 -4.18
C TRP A 112 12.86 -25.97 -3.11
N LEU A 113 11.67 -26.49 -2.78
CA LEU A 113 10.78 -25.90 -1.76
C LEU A 113 11.42 -25.92 -0.37
N LEU A 114 12.18 -26.96 -0.05
CA LEU A 114 12.91 -27.09 1.22
C LEU A 114 14.19 -26.24 1.25
N GLY A 115 14.77 -25.94 0.09
CA GLY A 115 15.94 -25.09 -0.05
C GLY A 115 15.64 -23.62 0.21
N ASP A 116 14.50 -23.13 -0.29
CA ASP A 116 14.10 -21.73 -0.15
C ASP A 116 13.55 -21.39 1.25
N LEU A 117 12.97 -22.37 1.96
CA LEU A 117 12.44 -22.19 3.32
C LEU A 117 13.49 -22.24 4.44
N ARG A 118 14.72 -22.65 4.11
CA ARG A 118 15.85 -22.74 5.05
C ARG A 118 16.79 -21.51 4.99
N ARG A 119 16.45 -20.50 4.20
CA ARG A 119 17.14 -19.20 4.15
C ARG A 119 16.42 -18.19 5.03
#